data_AF-A0AA38ZQI3-F1
#
_entry.id   AF-A0AA38ZQI3-F1
#
_cell.length_a   1.000
_cell.length_b   1.000
_cell.length_c   1.000
_cell.angle_alpha   90.00
_cell.angle_beta   90.00
_cell.angle_gamma   90.00
#
_symmetry.space_group_name_H-M   'P 1'
#
loop_
_entity.id
_entity.type
_entity.pdbx_description
1 polymer ?
#
loop_
_entity_poly.entity_id
_entity_poly.type
_entity_poly.pdbx_seq_one_letter_code
_entity_poly.pdbx_strand_id
1 'polypeptide(L)'
;MEEKDFLACCGSKKFAEEMTSSGPFANLDQAVDAARDIWFNKVDVNGWLEAFATHPQIGQNPSAKHPSDTNAQLSSLSISVYFSI
;
A
#
# COMPACT_ATOMS: atom_id res chain seq x y z
N MET A 1 -14.77 3.29 -7.92
CA MET A 1 -13.71 2.28 -7.74
C MET A 1 -14.30 1.16 -6.92
N GLU A 2 -14.03 -0.06 -7.34
CA GLU A 2 -14.43 -1.26 -6.63
C GLU A 2 -13.33 -1.67 -5.64
N GLU A 3 -13.65 -2.52 -4.68
CA GLU A 3 -12.71 -2.98 -3.65
C GLU A 3 -11.41 -3.55 -4.26
N LYS A 4 -11.52 -4.31 -5.35
CA LYS A 4 -10.37 -4.87 -6.08
C LYS A 4 -9.40 -3.80 -6.59
N ASP A 5 -9.88 -2.60 -6.92
CA ASP A 5 -9.05 -1.53 -7.46
C ASP A 5 -8.18 -0.94 -6.33
N PHE A 6 -8.75 -0.81 -5.12
CA PHE A 6 -8.01 -0.38 -3.94
C PHE A 6 -7.08 -1.48 -3.42
N LEU A 7 -7.51 -2.76 -3.49
CA LEU A 7 -6.68 -3.90 -3.08
C LEU A 7 -5.44 -4.08 -3.97
N ALA A 8 -5.54 -3.74 -5.27
CA ALA A 8 -4.40 -3.73 -6.17
C ALA A 8 -3.38 -2.63 -5.84
N CYS A 9 -3.81 -1.55 -5.18
CA CYS A 9 -2.95 -0.45 -4.73
C CYS A 9 -2.33 -0.72 -3.34
N CYS A 10 -3.10 -1.33 -2.43
CA CYS A 10 -2.71 -1.66 -1.07
C CYS A 10 -3.22 -3.04 -0.70
N GLY A 11 -2.33 -3.94 -0.27
CA GLY A 11 -2.68 -5.33 0.08
C GLY A 11 -3.59 -5.50 1.30
N SER A 12 -4.01 -4.42 1.97
CA SER A 12 -4.91 -4.46 3.12
C SER A 12 -6.37 -4.57 2.67
N LYS A 13 -7.06 -5.66 3.03
CA LYS A 13 -8.49 -5.82 2.72
C LYS A 13 -9.32 -4.77 3.44
N LYS A 14 -9.01 -4.52 4.73
CA LYS A 14 -9.70 -3.53 5.54
C LYS A 14 -9.61 -2.13 4.94
N PHE A 15 -8.45 -1.74 4.43
CA PHE A 15 -8.29 -0.47 3.71
C PHE A 15 -9.17 -0.41 2.46
N ALA A 16 -9.15 -1.46 1.64
CA ALA A 16 -9.92 -1.52 0.41
C ALA A 16 -11.44 -1.44 0.65
N GLU A 17 -11.95 -2.20 1.63
CA GLU A 17 -13.36 -2.18 2.04
C GLU A 17 -13.80 -0.78 2.52
N GLU A 18 -13.01 -0.12 3.37
CA GLU A 18 -13.30 1.22 3.88
C GLU A 18 -13.25 2.29 2.78
N MET A 19 -12.27 2.19 1.86
CA MET A 19 -12.16 3.12 0.72
C MET A 19 -13.33 2.99 -0.25
N THR A 20 -13.74 1.75 -0.56
CA THR A 20 -14.94 1.50 -1.37
C THR A 20 -16.19 2.02 -0.69
N SER A 21 -16.31 1.84 0.62
CA SER A 21 -17.46 2.31 1.41
C SER A 21 -17.51 3.82 1.60
N SER A 22 -16.36 4.50 1.57
CA SER A 22 -16.25 5.95 1.75
C SER A 22 -16.44 6.73 0.43
N GLY A 23 -16.36 6.05 -0.71
CA GLY A 23 -16.64 6.64 -2.01
C GLY A 23 -18.16 6.76 -2.32
N PRO A 24 -18.52 7.42 -3.44
CA PRO A 24 -17.64 8.06 -4.41
C PRO A 24 -17.06 9.40 -3.93
N PHE A 25 -15.82 9.69 -4.33
CA PHE A 25 -15.14 10.96 -4.02
C PHE A 25 -15.33 11.98 -5.13
N ALA A 26 -15.51 13.26 -4.78
CA ALA A 26 -15.74 14.33 -5.76
C ALA A 26 -14.47 14.70 -6.53
N ASN A 27 -13.30 14.53 -5.92
CA ASN A 27 -12.00 14.84 -6.52
C ASN A 27 -10.88 14.04 -5.84
N LEU A 28 -9.65 14.20 -6.34
CA LEU A 28 -8.47 13.51 -5.84
C LEU A 28 -8.16 13.87 -4.38
N ASP A 29 -8.25 15.15 -4.01
CA ASP A 29 -7.91 15.61 -2.66
C ASP A 29 -8.79 14.92 -1.61
N GLN A 30 -10.10 14.82 -1.87
CA GLN A 30 -11.01 14.07 -1.00
C GLN A 30 -10.66 12.59 -0.90
N ALA A 31 -10.27 11.95 -2.00
CA ALA A 31 -9.87 10.54 -1.99
C ALA A 31 -8.58 10.33 -1.17
N VAL A 32 -7.61 11.24 -1.29
CA VAL A 32 -6.34 11.19 -0.54
C VAL A 32 -6.59 11.44 0.95
N ASP A 33 -7.41 12.41 1.31
CA ASP A 33 -7.74 12.69 2.71
C ASP A 33 -8.50 11.53 3.36
N ALA A 34 -9.46 10.93 2.64
CA ALA A 34 -10.13 9.72 3.09
C ALA A 34 -9.15 8.55 3.27
N ALA A 35 -8.25 8.32 2.30
CA ALA A 35 -7.25 7.27 2.40
C ALA A 35 -6.33 7.46 3.62
N ARG A 36 -5.91 8.70 3.89
CA ARG A 36 -5.09 9.03 5.06
C ARG A 36 -5.86 8.72 6.36
N ASP A 37 -7.09 9.21 6.49
CA ASP A 37 -7.91 8.96 7.68
C ASP A 37 -8.12 7.46 7.91
N ILE A 38 -8.51 6.72 6.87
CA ILE A 38 -8.72 5.28 6.93
C ILE A 38 -7.44 4.56 7.37
N TRP A 39 -6.30 4.88 6.74
CA TRP A 39 -5.03 4.21 7.01
C TRP A 39 -4.58 4.35 8.47
N PHE A 40 -4.72 5.54 9.06
CA PHE A 40 -4.25 5.81 10.42
C PHE A 40 -5.28 5.51 11.50
N ASN A 41 -6.57 5.64 11.21
CA ASN A 41 -7.62 5.59 12.24
C ASN A 41 -8.51 4.35 12.16
N LYS A 42 -8.57 3.66 11.01
CA LYS A 42 -9.50 2.54 10.79
C LYS A 42 -8.84 1.21 10.42
N VAL A 43 -7.64 1.24 9.87
CA VAL A 43 -6.85 0.03 9.60
C VAL A 43 -6.08 -0.34 10.86
N ASP A 44 -6.29 -1.56 11.33
CA ASP A 44 -5.61 -2.08 12.51
C ASP A 44 -4.25 -2.72 12.14
N VAL A 45 -3.52 -3.19 13.16
CA VAL A 45 -2.21 -3.83 12.97
C VAL A 45 -2.29 -5.02 12.01
N ASN A 46 -3.38 -5.79 12.02
CA ASN A 46 -3.56 -6.90 11.09
C ASN A 46 -3.67 -6.40 9.65
N GLY A 47 -4.47 -5.36 9.42
CA GLY A 47 -4.59 -4.73 8.11
C GLY A 47 -3.26 -4.15 7.61
N TRP A 48 -2.42 -3.59 8.48
CA TRP A 48 -1.07 -3.16 8.11
C TRP A 48 -0.16 -4.33 7.75
N LEU A 49 -0.20 -5.42 8.52
CA LEU A 49 0.59 -6.63 8.24
C LEU A 49 0.17 -7.28 6.91
N GLU A 50 -1.13 -7.31 6.60
CA GLU A 50 -1.64 -7.75 5.31
C GLU A 50 -1.07 -6.92 4.16
N ALA A 51 -1.10 -5.59 4.27
CA ALA A 51 -0.51 -4.71 3.27
C ALA A 51 0.97 -5.04 3.04
N PHE A 52 1.77 -5.12 4.10
CA PHE A 52 3.20 -5.40 3.98
C PHE A 52 3.52 -6.78 3.44
N ALA A 53 2.71 -7.80 3.75
CA ALA A 53 2.90 -9.16 3.25
C ALA A 53 2.77 -9.28 1.72
N THR A 54 2.10 -8.33 1.05
CA THR A 54 1.96 -8.33 -0.41
C THR A 54 3.15 -7.74 -1.16
N HIS A 55 4.06 -7.07 -0.47
CA HIS A 55 5.24 -6.47 -1.09
C HIS A 55 6.40 -7.48 -1.19
N PRO A 56 7.10 -7.54 -2.33
CA PRO A 56 8.36 -8.25 -2.42
C PRO A 56 9.34 -7.73 -1.37
N GLN A 57 10.18 -8.63 -0.86
CA GLN A 57 11.28 -8.19 -0.01
C GLN A 57 12.20 -7.26 -0.79
N ILE A 58 12.80 -6.30 -0.10
CA ILE A 58 13.78 -5.41 -0.70
C ILE A 58 14.91 -6.25 -1.31
N GLY A 59 15.21 -6.03 -2.59
CA GLY A 59 16.20 -6.79 -3.35
C GLY A 59 15.66 -8.04 -4.06
N GLN A 60 14.42 -8.45 -3.79
CA GLN A 60 13.73 -9.43 -4.62
C GLN A 60 12.97 -8.70 -5.73
N ASN A 61 13.34 -9.00 -6.99
CA ASN A 61 12.58 -8.55 -8.14
C ASN A 61 11.56 -9.64 -8.51
N PRO A 62 10.25 -9.46 -8.25
CA PRO A 62 9.23 -10.40 -8.73
C PRO A 62 9.19 -10.47 -10.26
N SER A 63 9.77 -9.48 -10.95
CA SER A 63 9.85 -9.41 -12.41
C SER A 63 11.08 -10.14 -13.00
N ALA A 64 11.85 -10.90 -12.21
CA ALA A 64 13.00 -11.68 -12.68
C ALA A 64 12.66 -12.84 -13.65
N LYS A 65 11.50 -12.82 -14.31
CA LYS A 65 11.25 -13.59 -15.54
C LYS A 65 11.70 -12.88 -16.82
N HIS A 66 12.19 -11.64 -16.75
CA HIS A 66 12.91 -11.00 -17.84
C HIS A 66 14.19 -10.34 -17.31
N PRO A 67 15.38 -10.64 -17.89
CA PRO A 67 16.61 -9.98 -17.51
C PRO A 67 16.61 -8.58 -18.13
N SER A 68 16.54 -7.56 -17.29
CA SER A 68 16.98 -6.22 -17.67
C SER A 68 17.79 -5.64 -16.50
N ASP A 69 19.09 -5.57 -16.73
CA ASP A 69 20.08 -4.93 -15.87
C ASP A 69 19.79 -3.44 -15.74
N THR A 70 19.31 -2.96 -14.59
CA THR A 70 19.55 -1.56 -14.20
C THR A 70 19.47 -1.35 -12.68
N ASN A 71 20.61 -0.96 -12.12
CA ASN A 71 20.84 -0.19 -10.89
C ASN A 71 20.43 -0.77 -9.54
N ALA A 72 21.36 -1.57 -9.02
CA ALA A 72 21.71 -1.61 -7.60
C ALA A 72 21.92 -0.19 -7.05
N GLN A 73 21.17 0.17 -6.01
CA GLN A 73 21.62 0.84 -4.77
C GLN A 73 20.43 1.45 -4.02
N LEU A 74 19.82 0.65 -3.14
CA LEU A 74 19.29 1.13 -1.86
C LEU A 74 19.06 -0.06 -0.92
N SER A 75 20.11 -0.84 -0.65
CA SER A 75 20.03 -2.13 0.03
C SER A 75 20.11 -2.07 1.56
N SER A 76 19.74 -0.95 2.22
CA SER A 76 19.90 -0.86 3.68
C SER A 76 19.11 0.25 4.36
N LEU A 77 17.79 0.33 4.14
CA LEU A 77 16.88 0.94 5.13
C LEU A 77 15.76 -0.05 5.48
N SER A 78 16.15 -1.11 6.18
CA SER A 78 15.22 -1.95 6.90
C SER A 78 14.76 -1.21 8.16
N ILE A 79 13.44 -1.03 8.29
CA ILE A 79 12.68 -0.87 9.54
C ILE A 79 12.58 0.54 10.19
N SER A 80 13.22 1.60 9.68
CA SER A 80 13.17 2.91 10.40
C SER A 80 12.42 4.09 9.76
N VAL A 81 11.50 3.86 8.80
CA VAL A 81 10.70 4.96 8.19
C VAL A 81 9.19 4.84 8.44
N TYR A 82 8.70 3.71 8.96
CA TYR A 82 7.26 3.44 9.01
C TYR A 82 6.46 4.11 10.14
N PHE A 83 7.09 4.86 11.04
CA PHE A 83 6.40 5.47 12.20
C PHE A 83 6.56 7.00 12.31
N SER A 84 6.83 7.69 11.20
CA SER A 84 7.00 9.16 11.23
C SER A 84 6.43 9.90 10.03
N ILE A 85 5.38 9.37 9.41
CA ILE A 85 4.53 10.13 8.48
C ILE A 85 3.10 10.04 8.98
#